data_AF-A0A9W7AMZ1-F1
#
_entry.id   AF-A0A9W7AMZ1-F1
#
_cell.length_a   1.000
_cell.length_b   1.000
_cell.length_c   1.000
_cell.angle_alpha   90.00
_cell.angle_beta   90.00
_cell.angle_gamma   90.00
#
_symmetry.space_group_name_H-M   'P 1'
#
loop_
_entity.id
_entity.type
_entity.pdbx_description
1 polymer ?
#
loop_
_entity_poly.entity_id
_entity_poly.type
_entity_poly.pdbx_seq_one_letter_code
_entity_poly.pdbx_strand_id
1 'polypeptide(L)'
;RLDGATGVDKRQRLMDRFNGDEKLFCFILSTRSGGLGINLTGADTVIFYDSDWNPAMDAQAQDRAHRIGQTRDVHIYRMVTEHTIEENILVKARQKRHLDF
;
A
#
# COMPACT_ATOMS: atom_id res chain seq x y z
N ARG A 1 -7.43 9.24 -5.98
CA ARG A 1 -5.95 9.34 -5.93
C ARG A 1 -5.57 10.18 -4.71
N LEU A 2 -4.62 9.72 -3.91
CA LEU A 2 -4.05 10.47 -2.78
C LEU A 2 -2.52 10.40 -2.87
N ASP A 3 -1.91 11.57 -2.92
CA ASP A 3 -0.47 11.78 -3.09
C ASP A 3 0.02 12.95 -2.19
N GLY A 4 1.32 13.25 -2.23
CA GLY A 4 1.93 14.31 -1.44
C GLY A 4 1.39 15.72 -1.74
N ALA A 5 0.82 15.94 -2.93
CA ALA A 5 0.21 17.21 -3.33
C ALA A 5 -1.23 17.37 -2.82
N THR A 6 -1.84 16.30 -2.30
CA THR A 6 -3.20 16.34 -1.78
C THR A 6 -3.23 17.05 -0.42
N GLY A 7 -3.99 18.16 -0.34
CA GLY A 7 -4.20 18.93 0.89
C GLY A 7 -4.79 18.08 2.02
N VAL A 8 -4.37 18.36 3.26
CA VAL A 8 -4.71 17.55 4.45
C VAL A 8 -6.23 17.46 4.66
N ASP A 9 -6.94 18.56 4.42
CA ASP A 9 -8.40 18.69 4.48
C ASP A 9 -9.14 17.75 3.53
N LYS A 10 -8.53 17.45 2.37
CA LYS A 10 -9.12 16.56 1.34
C LYS A 10 -8.81 15.10 1.59
N ARG A 11 -7.73 14.78 2.30
CA ARG A 11 -7.28 13.39 2.53
C ARG A 11 -8.35 12.57 3.23
N GLN A 12 -8.91 13.11 4.33
CA GLN A 12 -9.96 12.41 5.09
C GLN A 12 -11.19 12.12 4.23
N ARG A 13 -11.68 13.12 3.50
CA ARG A 13 -12.85 12.98 2.62
C ARG A 13 -12.63 11.92 1.53
N LEU A 14 -11.43 11.84 0.96
CA LEU A 14 -11.10 10.83 -0.05
C LEU A 14 -11.08 9.42 0.54
N MET A 15 -10.56 9.26 1.76
CA MET A 15 -10.56 7.98 2.46
C MET A 15 -11.98 7.52 2.82
N ASP A 16 -12.78 8.41 3.41
CA ASP A 16 -14.16 8.10 3.79
C ASP A 16 -14.99 7.71 2.57
N ARG A 17 -14.81 8.45 1.46
CA ARG A 17 -15.48 8.13 0.20
C ARG A 17 -15.05 6.78 -0.34
N PHE A 18 -13.76 6.45 -0.33
CA PHE A 18 -13.30 5.13 -0.81
C PHE A 18 -13.80 3.98 0.08
N ASN A 19 -13.85 4.17 1.40
CA ASN A 19 -14.33 3.14 2.32
C ASN A 19 -15.85 2.94 2.29
N GLY A 20 -16.62 3.96 1.89
CA GLY A 20 -18.09 3.92 1.91
C GLY A 20 -18.78 3.81 0.54
N ASP A 21 -18.08 4.03 -0.57
CA ASP A 21 -18.66 4.01 -1.93
C ASP A 21 -18.19 2.76 -2.70
N GLU A 22 -19.04 1.75 -2.76
CA GLU A 22 -18.77 0.48 -3.48
C GLU A 22 -18.56 0.68 -4.99
N LYS A 23 -18.95 1.82 -5.56
CA LYS A 23 -18.70 2.13 -6.98
C LYS A 23 -17.24 2.49 -7.25
N LEU A 24 -16.47 2.83 -6.22
CA LEU A 24 -15.05 3.15 -6.35
C LEU A 24 -14.20 1.88 -6.30
N PHE A 25 -13.95 1.31 -7.47
CA PHE A 25 -13.16 0.08 -7.60
C PHE A 25 -11.68 0.23 -7.24
N CYS A 26 -11.07 1.41 -7.47
CA CYS A 26 -9.63 1.59 -7.33
C CYS A 26 -9.26 2.90 -6.63
N PHE A 27 -8.27 2.81 -5.75
CA PHE A 27 -7.70 3.96 -5.05
C PHE A 27 -6.17 4.01 -5.23
N ILE A 28 -5.73 4.98 -6.02
CA ILE A 28 -4.31 5.17 -6.31
C ILE A 28 -3.63 5.92 -5.16
N LEU A 29 -2.54 5.33 -4.68
CA LEU A 29 -1.71 5.81 -3.59
C LEU A 29 -0.25 5.81 -4.00
N SER A 30 0.54 6.70 -3.42
CA SER A 30 2.00 6.55 -3.38
C SER A 30 2.43 5.95 -2.05
N THR A 31 3.38 5.02 -2.08
CA THR A 31 3.88 4.26 -0.92
C THR A 31 4.24 5.17 0.27
N ARG A 32 4.92 6.29 0.00
CA ARG A 32 5.39 7.24 1.01
C ARG A 32 4.32 8.20 1.52
N SER A 33 3.39 8.66 0.68
CA SER A 33 2.37 9.65 1.11
C SER A 33 1.27 9.07 1.99
N GLY A 34 1.16 7.75 2.12
CA GLY A 34 0.22 7.16 3.08
C GLY A 34 0.81 6.94 4.49
N GLY A 35 2.07 7.33 4.76
CA GLY A 35 2.68 7.25 6.09
C GLY A 35 2.00 8.10 7.17
N LEU A 36 0.89 8.78 6.84
CA LEU A 36 0.08 9.62 7.72
C LEU A 36 -0.97 8.85 8.54
N GLY A 37 -0.98 7.51 8.57
CA GLY A 37 -1.98 6.75 9.33
C GLY A 37 -3.34 6.71 8.64
N ILE A 38 -3.35 6.26 7.38
CA ILE A 38 -4.57 6.08 6.59
C ILE A 38 -5.20 4.70 6.84
N ASN A 39 -6.53 4.61 6.89
CA ASN A 39 -7.27 3.36 7.04
C ASN A 39 -8.07 3.08 5.77
N LEU A 40 -7.84 1.94 5.14
CA LEU A 40 -8.42 1.55 3.85
C LEU A 40 -9.17 0.22 3.97
N THR A 41 -10.07 0.13 4.94
CA THR A 41 -10.87 -1.09 5.20
C THR A 41 -11.81 -1.44 4.05
N GLY A 42 -12.06 -0.51 3.10
CA GLY A 42 -12.76 -0.82 1.86
C GLY A 42 -11.94 -1.63 0.84
N ALA A 43 -10.61 -1.70 0.98
CA ALA A 43 -9.74 -2.43 0.05
C ALA A 43 -9.49 -3.88 0.49
N ASP A 44 -9.76 -4.83 -0.40
CA ASP A 44 -9.38 -6.24 -0.29
C ASP A 44 -8.15 -6.59 -1.12
N THR A 45 -7.74 -5.75 -2.07
CA THR A 45 -6.63 -6.05 -2.98
C THR A 45 -5.62 -4.92 -2.97
N VAL A 46 -4.36 -5.26 -2.70
CA VAL A 46 -3.22 -4.34 -2.73
C VAL A 46 -2.29 -4.75 -3.85
N ILE A 47 -2.03 -3.82 -4.77
CA ILE A 47 -1.12 -4.03 -5.90
C ILE A 47 0.06 -3.08 -5.75
N PHE A 48 1.25 -3.64 -5.55
CA PHE A 48 2.50 -2.90 -5.62
C PHE A 48 2.98 -2.83 -7.07
N TYR A 49 3.03 -1.62 -7.61
CA TYR A 49 3.53 -1.36 -8.96
C TYR A 49 5.06 -1.33 -8.99
N ASP A 50 5.68 -0.77 -7.97
CA ASP A 50 7.11 -0.75 -7.73
C ASP A 50 7.42 -1.22 -6.30
N SER A 51 8.69 -1.56 -6.05
CA SER A 51 9.17 -2.04 -4.74
C SER A 51 10.06 -0.99 -4.08
N ASP A 52 9.78 -0.65 -2.82
CA ASP A 52 10.69 0.17 -2.03
C ASP A 52 11.89 -0.68 -1.56
N TRP A 53 13.06 -0.04 -1.44
CA TRP A 53 14.27 -0.67 -0.89
C TRP A 53 14.11 -1.03 0.59
N ASN A 54 13.19 -0.36 1.29
CA ASN A 54 12.88 -0.60 2.68
C ASN A 54 11.62 -1.48 2.82
N PRO A 55 11.74 -2.77 3.20
CA PRO A 55 10.60 -3.67 3.30
C PRO A 55 9.56 -3.23 4.34
N ALA A 56 9.95 -2.43 5.34
CA ALA A 56 9.05 -1.88 6.34
C ALA A 56 8.03 -0.88 5.75
N MET A 57 8.39 -0.17 4.67
CA MET A 57 7.47 0.75 4.00
C MET A 57 6.34 0.01 3.30
N ASP A 58 6.68 -1.10 2.64
CA ASP A 58 5.71 -1.96 1.99
C ASP A 58 4.81 -2.63 3.03
N ALA A 59 5.37 -3.17 4.12
CA ALA A 59 4.59 -3.75 5.21
C ALA A 59 3.58 -2.75 5.78
N GLN A 60 4.02 -1.52 6.07
CA GLN A 60 3.12 -0.46 6.54
C GLN A 60 2.03 -0.13 5.52
N ALA A 61 2.32 -0.19 4.22
CA ALA A 61 1.32 0.02 3.18
C ALA A 61 0.27 -1.10 3.16
N GLN A 62 0.67 -2.35 3.40
CA GLN A 62 -0.21 -3.52 3.50
C GLN A 62 -1.14 -3.41 4.72
N ASP A 63 -0.60 -3.02 5.88
CA ASP A 63 -1.33 -2.88 7.15
C ASP A 63 -2.48 -1.86 7.11
N ARG A 64 -2.51 -0.98 6.11
CA ARG A 64 -3.60 0.00 5.90
C ARG A 64 -4.87 -0.66 5.37
N ALA A 65 -4.72 -1.68 4.53
CA ALA A 65 -5.82 -2.51 4.03
C ALA A 65 -6.09 -3.68 4.98
N HIS A 66 -5.02 -4.31 5.48
CA HIS A 66 -5.07 -5.37 6.50
C HIS A 66 -5.25 -4.77 7.91
N ARG A 67 -6.40 -4.10 8.12
CA ARG A 67 -6.71 -3.32 9.31
C ARG A 67 -7.90 -3.91 10.06
N ILE A 68 -7.98 -3.63 11.37
CA ILE A 68 -9.15 -3.92 12.19
C ILE A 68 -10.40 -3.29 11.53
N GLY A 69 -11.42 -4.10 11.27
CA GLY A 69 -12.63 -3.70 10.54
C GLY A 69 -12.71 -4.23 9.11
N GLN A 70 -11.63 -4.80 8.56
CA GLN A 70 -11.69 -5.57 7.32
C GLN A 70 -12.28 -6.97 7.60
N THR A 71 -13.25 -7.39 6.79
CA THR A 71 -13.92 -8.70 6.92
C THR A 71 -13.61 -9.66 5.77
N ARG A 72 -12.93 -9.17 4.73
CA ARG A 72 -12.55 -9.95 3.53
C ARG A 72 -11.05 -10.25 3.53
N ASP A 73 -10.67 -11.33 2.86
CA ASP A 73 -9.26 -11.68 2.68
C ASP A 73 -8.54 -10.61 1.86
N VAL A 74 -7.42 -10.11 2.42
CA VAL A 74 -6.60 -9.10 1.74
C VAL A 74 -5.54 -9.78 0.88
N HIS A 75 -5.68 -9.66 -0.44
CA HIS A 75 -4.76 -10.21 -1.42
C HIS A 75 -3.68 -9.19 -1.78
N ILE A 76 -2.42 -9.60 -1.74
CA ILE A 76 -1.29 -8.72 -1.99
C ILE A 76 -0.50 -9.21 -3.19
N TYR A 77 -0.51 -8.40 -4.24
CA TYR A 77 0.22 -8.65 -5.48
C TYR A 77 1.37 -7.66 -5.61
N ARG A 78 2.52 -8.16 -6.07
CA ARG A 78 3.69 -7.34 -6.38
C ARG A 78 4.10 -7.61 -7.81
N MET A 79 4.13 -6.56 -8.62
CA MET A 79 4.68 -6.62 -9.97
C MET A 79 6.21 -6.60 -9.88
N VAL A 80 6.86 -7.54 -10.56
CA VAL A 80 8.32 -7.66 -10.63
C VAL A 80 8.67 -8.06 -12.05
N THR A 81 9.53 -7.28 -12.69
CA THR A 81 9.99 -7.51 -14.05
C THR A 81 11.26 -8.34 -14.03
N GLU A 82 11.25 -9.47 -14.75
CA GLU A 82 12.41 -10.36 -14.88
C GLU A 82 13.57 -9.67 -15.61
N HIS A 83 14.80 -10.04 -15.26
CA HIS A 83 16.04 -9.51 -15.83
C HIS A 83 16.20 -8.00 -15.66
N THR A 84 15.65 -7.45 -14.57
CA THR A 84 15.77 -6.03 -14.24
C THR A 84 16.30 -5.81 -12.82
N ILE A 85 16.54 -4.54 -12.47
CA ILE A 85 16.95 -4.18 -11.12
C ILE A 85 15.89 -4.52 -10.06
N GLU A 86 14.62 -4.73 -10.44
CA GLU A 86 13.53 -5.04 -9.53
C GLU A 86 13.74 -6.38 -8.79
N GLU A 87 14.32 -7.38 -9.47
CA GLU A 87 14.66 -8.66 -8.84
C GLU A 87 15.70 -8.48 -7.72
N ASN A 88 16.73 -7.68 -8.00
CA ASN A 88 17.78 -7.38 -7.02
C ASN A 88 17.24 -6.60 -5.83
N ILE A 89 16.32 -5.66 -6.05
CA ILE A 89 15.64 -4.92 -4.99
C ILE A 89 14.84 -5.89 -4.12
N LEU A 90 14.07 -6.80 -4.72
CA LEU A 90 13.26 -7.78 -3.99
C LEU A 90 14.13 -8.71 -3.13
N VAL A 91 15.23 -9.23 -3.69
CA VAL A 91 16.16 -10.10 -2.96
C VAL A 91 16.77 -9.37 -1.76
N LYS A 92 17.25 -8.13 -1.97
CA LYS A 92 17.83 -7.32 -0.89
C LYS A 92 16.80 -6.95 0.17
N ALA A 93 15.58 -6.58 -0.22
CA ALA A 93 14.51 -6.28 0.70
C ALA A 93 14.12 -7.51 1.55
N ARG A 94 14.09 -8.71 0.95
CA ARG A 94 13.86 -9.97 1.68
C ARG A 94 14.98 -10.28 2.68
N GLN A 95 16.24 -10.13 2.27
CA GLN A 95 17.39 -10.31 3.15
C GLN A 95 17.33 -9.35 4.34
N LYS A 96 17.04 -8.07 4.07
CA LYS A 96 16.88 -7.06 5.13
C LYS A 96 15.75 -7.44 6.10
N ARG A 97 14.61 -7.87 5.57
CA ARG A 97 13.48 -8.34 6.39
C ARG A 97 13.87 -9.52 7.28
N HIS A 98 14.72 -10.45 6.82
CA HIS A 98 15.19 -11.57 7.65
C HIS A 98 16.16 -11.16 8.76
N LEU A 99 16.83 -10.02 8.64
CA LEU A 99 17.75 -9.50 9.66
C LEU A 99 17.05 -8.66 10.72
N ASP A 100 15.90 -8.06 10.37
CA ASP A 100 15.08 -7.25 11.26
C ASP A 100 14.19 -8.11 12.21
N PHE A 101 14.20 -9.44 12.07
CA PHE A 101 13.56 -10.42 12.96
C PHE A 101 14.61 -11.35 13.58
#